data_AF-A0A1Z4IL70-F1
#
_entry.id   AF-A0A1Z4IL70-F1
#
_cell.length_a   1.000
_cell.length_b   1.000
_cell.length_c   1.000
_cell.angle_alpha   90.00
_cell.angle_beta   90.00
_cell.angle_gamma   90.00
#
_symmetry.space_group_name_H-M   'P 1'
#
loop_
_entity.id
_entity.type
_entity.pdbx_description
1 polymer ?
#
loop_
_entity_poly.entity_id
_entity_poly.type
_entity_poly.pdbx_seq_one_letter_code
_entity_poly.pdbx_strand_id
1 'polypeptide(L)'
;MSLSTLPIEFELAVAKILEAIYPHSRFKLTAEIDKGLLKIDFQAYFTESFNPKNRPYFNPIHDFYRNDKIDFCLFWSSEHLALSGWWRNAILSLEYTPMWQEWLNEDGEEISRPYPDGDEFEAIAASLYPILQQYFREG
;
A
#
# COMPACT_ATOMS: atom_id res chain seq x y z
N MET A 1 4.23 -9.05 -18.37
CA MET A 1 3.49 -8.24 -17.39
C MET A 1 2.29 -7.61 -18.08
N SER A 2 1.08 -7.91 -17.62
CA SER A 2 -0.15 -7.25 -18.08
C SER A 2 -0.71 -6.45 -16.92
N LEU A 3 -0.98 -5.16 -17.15
CA LEU A 3 -1.73 -4.33 -16.22
C LEU A 3 -3.14 -4.92 -16.07
N SER A 4 -3.53 -5.20 -14.84
CA SER A 4 -4.86 -5.71 -14.52
C SER A 4 -5.69 -4.60 -13.89
N THR A 5 -6.94 -4.45 -14.33
CA THR A 5 -7.90 -3.63 -13.62
C THR A 5 -8.34 -4.34 -12.34
N LEU A 6 -8.11 -3.72 -11.19
CA LEU A 6 -8.64 -4.22 -9.92
C LEU A 6 -10.16 -4.02 -9.90
N PRO A 7 -10.93 -4.91 -9.23
CA PRO A 7 -12.34 -4.68 -8.99
C PRO A 7 -12.56 -3.36 -8.24
N ILE A 8 -13.58 -2.58 -8.63
CA ILE A 8 -13.84 -1.27 -8.02
C ILE A 8 -14.15 -1.39 -6.52
N GLU A 9 -14.79 -2.48 -6.11
CA GLU A 9 -15.08 -2.78 -4.71
C GLU A 9 -13.80 -3.03 -3.90
N PHE A 10 -12.78 -3.64 -4.51
CA PHE A 10 -11.45 -3.80 -3.91
C PHE A 10 -10.80 -2.43 -3.72
N GLU A 11 -10.73 -1.61 -4.79
CA GLU A 11 -10.13 -0.28 -4.73
C GLU A 11 -10.80 0.60 -3.67
N LEU A 12 -12.13 0.56 -3.58
CA LEU A 12 -12.90 1.30 -2.56
C LEU A 12 -12.63 0.82 -1.14
N ALA A 13 -12.50 -0.49 -0.93
CA ALA A 13 -12.19 -1.03 0.39
C ALA A 13 -10.78 -0.64 0.84
N VAL A 14 -9.81 -0.74 -0.08
CA VAL A 14 -8.43 -0.33 0.17
C VAL A 14 -8.33 1.18 0.42
N ALA A 15 -9.04 2.01 -0.36
CA ALA A 15 -9.06 3.46 -0.15
C ALA A 15 -9.52 3.83 1.27
N LYS A 16 -10.53 3.14 1.82
CA LYS A 16 -11.02 3.40 3.19
C LYS A 16 -9.99 3.04 4.26
N ILE A 17 -9.25 1.95 4.08
CA ILE A 17 -8.17 1.56 5.00
C ILE A 17 -7.10 2.64 5.02
N LEU A 18 -6.66 3.08 3.83
CA LEU A 18 -5.60 4.07 3.71
C LEU A 18 -6.04 5.47 4.16
N GLU A 19 -7.30 5.84 3.98
CA GLU A 19 -7.84 7.12 4.49
C GLU A 19 -7.88 7.14 6.03
N ALA A 20 -8.10 6.00 6.69
CA ALA A 20 -8.09 5.92 8.15
C ALA A 20 -6.69 6.13 8.76
N ILE A 21 -5.65 5.73 8.02
CA ILE A 21 -4.24 5.79 8.47
C ILE A 21 -3.58 7.08 7.99
N TYR A 22 -3.86 7.47 6.75
CA TYR A 22 -3.35 8.69 6.11
C TYR A 22 -4.50 9.62 5.70
N PRO A 23 -5.16 10.31 6.66
CA PRO A 23 -6.38 11.10 6.41
C PRO A 23 -6.19 12.34 5.52
N HIS A 24 -4.94 12.67 5.19
CA HIS A 24 -4.58 13.80 4.33
C HIS A 24 -3.91 13.34 3.02
N SER A 25 -4.09 12.07 2.66
CA SER A 25 -3.51 11.47 1.47
C SER A 25 -4.56 10.76 0.64
N ARG A 26 -4.31 10.71 -0.67
CA ARG A 26 -4.99 9.85 -1.63
C ARG A 26 -3.97 8.93 -2.26
N PHE A 27 -4.40 7.73 -2.58
CA PHE A 27 -3.56 6.75 -3.23
C PHE A 27 -4.10 6.43 -4.61
N LYS A 28 -3.22 6.49 -5.60
CA LYS A 28 -3.44 5.89 -6.92
C LYS A 28 -2.85 4.50 -6.88
N LEU A 29 -3.67 3.50 -7.18
CA LEU A 29 -3.27 2.11 -7.25
C LEU A 29 -2.93 1.75 -8.70
N THR A 30 -1.84 1.02 -8.89
CA THR A 30 -1.51 0.37 -10.16
C THR A 30 -1.21 -1.09 -9.90
N ALA A 31 -1.91 -2.01 -10.57
CA ALA A 31 -1.79 -3.43 -10.31
C ALA A 31 -1.27 -4.21 -11.51
N GLU A 32 -0.41 -5.18 -11.22
CA GLU A 32 0.16 -6.11 -12.17
C GLU A 32 -0.01 -7.53 -11.63
N ILE A 33 -0.45 -8.45 -12.49
CA ILE A 33 -0.53 -9.87 -12.17
C ILE A 33 0.39 -10.62 -13.14
N ASP A 34 1.36 -11.36 -12.60
CA ASP A 34 2.24 -12.22 -13.38
C ASP A 34 2.50 -13.54 -12.63
N LYS A 35 2.22 -14.67 -13.28
CA LYS A 35 2.48 -16.03 -12.76
C LYS A 35 1.99 -16.28 -11.32
N GLY A 36 0.78 -15.82 -10.98
CA GLY A 36 0.18 -16.01 -9.65
C GLY A 36 0.67 -15.02 -8.58
N LEU A 37 1.60 -14.13 -8.93
CA LEU A 37 2.00 -13.01 -8.09
C LEU A 37 1.18 -11.77 -8.48
N LEU A 38 0.46 -11.21 -7.52
CA LEU A 38 -0.15 -9.89 -7.59
C LEU A 38 0.81 -8.86 -7.00
N LYS A 39 1.12 -7.82 -7.76
CA LYS A 39 1.82 -6.63 -7.30
C LYS A 39 0.88 -5.43 -7.39
N ILE A 40 0.81 -4.61 -6.33
CA ILE A 40 0.10 -3.33 -6.35
C ILE A 40 1.04 -2.23 -5.89
N ASP A 41 1.25 -1.22 -6.74
CA ASP A 41 1.97 0.01 -6.38
C ASP A 41 0.97 1.05 -5.85
N PHE A 42 1.25 1.56 -4.64
CA PHE A 42 0.47 2.60 -3.96
C PHE A 42 1.19 3.93 -4.06
N GLN A 43 0.72 4.81 -4.93
CA GLN A 43 1.30 6.13 -5.12
C GLN A 43 0.50 7.18 -4.35
N ALA A 44 1.13 7.80 -3.35
CA ALA A 44 0.48 8.80 -2.52
C ALA A 44 0.51 10.22 -3.10
N TYR A 45 -0.57 10.94 -2.87
CA TYR A 45 -0.76 12.34 -3.22
C TYR A 45 -1.44 13.07 -2.06
N PHE A 46 -0.91 14.23 -1.65
CA PHE A 46 -1.50 15.06 -0.63
C PHE A 46 -2.89 15.53 -1.03
N THR A 47 -3.80 15.48 -0.07
CA THR A 47 -5.03 16.25 -0.11
C THR A 47 -4.89 17.36 0.90
N GLU A 48 -4.51 18.56 0.45
CA GLU A 48 -4.87 19.75 1.23
C GLU A 48 -6.37 19.66 1.59
N SER A 49 -6.73 20.15 2.78
CA SER A 49 -8.12 20.24 3.22
C SER A 49 -8.96 20.74 2.04
N PHE A 50 -9.95 19.94 1.65
CA PHE A 50 -10.52 19.93 0.30
C PHE A 50 -11.29 21.24 0.02
N ASN A 51 -10.59 22.36 -0.23
CA ASN A 51 -11.15 23.58 -0.76
C ASN A 51 -10.85 23.62 -2.27
N PRO A 52 -11.77 23.10 -3.11
CA PRO A 52 -11.56 23.02 -4.55
C PRO A 52 -11.35 24.39 -5.23
N LYS A 53 -11.61 25.50 -4.54
CA LYS A 53 -11.44 26.86 -5.06
C LYS A 53 -10.01 27.39 -4.97
N ASN A 54 -9.16 26.81 -4.11
CA ASN A 54 -7.83 27.33 -3.80
C ASN A 54 -6.70 26.40 -4.25
N ARG A 55 -6.99 25.45 -5.14
CA ARG A 55 -6.01 24.46 -5.58
C ARG A 55 -5.18 24.96 -6.76
N PRO A 56 -3.84 24.76 -6.73
CA PRO A 56 -3.00 24.96 -7.91
C PRO A 56 -3.44 24.12 -9.12
N TYR A 57 -3.94 22.89 -8.90
CA TYR A 57 -4.40 22.00 -9.96
C TYR A 57 -5.72 21.29 -9.60
N PHE A 58 -6.60 21.13 -10.60
CA PHE A 58 -7.89 20.45 -10.41
C PHE A 58 -7.74 18.94 -10.20
N ASN A 59 -6.77 18.32 -10.89
CA ASN A 59 -6.52 16.89 -10.81
C ASN A 59 -5.85 16.53 -9.46
N PRO A 60 -6.49 15.72 -8.59
CA PRO A 60 -5.93 15.38 -7.28
C PRO A 60 -4.73 14.42 -7.34
N ILE A 61 -4.48 13.77 -8.48
CA ILE A 61 -3.29 12.91 -8.71
C ILE A 61 -2.24 13.62 -9.58
N HIS A 62 -2.25 14.95 -9.59
CA HIS A 62 -1.22 15.74 -10.27
C HIS A 62 0.11 15.65 -9.50
N ASP A 63 1.24 15.59 -10.20
CA ASP A 63 2.58 15.46 -9.61
C ASP A 63 2.93 16.55 -8.59
N PHE A 64 2.31 17.73 -8.71
CA PHE A 64 2.40 18.80 -7.71
C PHE A 64 1.99 18.34 -6.30
N TYR A 65 1.04 17.40 -6.20
CA TYR A 65 0.55 16.85 -4.93
C TYR A 65 1.30 15.59 -4.52
N ARG A 66 2.31 15.12 -5.26
CA ARG A 66 2.97 13.84 -4.99
C ARG A 66 3.58 13.81 -3.59
N ASN A 67 3.32 12.73 -2.85
CA ASN A 67 3.95 12.42 -1.57
C ASN A 67 4.62 11.05 -1.64
N ASP A 68 5.84 11.01 -2.16
CA ASP A 68 6.61 9.77 -2.33
C ASP A 68 7.04 9.12 -1.00
N LYS A 69 7.08 9.89 0.09
CA LYS A 69 7.49 9.42 1.43
C LYS A 69 6.63 8.33 2.03
N ILE A 70 5.39 8.18 1.57
CA ILE A 70 4.45 7.16 2.06
C ILE A 70 4.02 6.22 0.95
N ASP A 71 4.78 6.16 -0.15
CA ASP A 71 4.58 5.13 -1.14
C ASP A 71 4.96 3.77 -0.60
N PHE A 72 4.24 2.78 -1.08
CA PHE A 72 4.59 1.40 -0.83
C PHE A 72 4.10 0.50 -1.95
N CYS A 73 4.67 -0.69 -1.97
CA CYS A 73 4.29 -1.78 -2.86
C CYS A 73 3.70 -2.89 -2.00
N LEU A 74 2.69 -3.54 -2.54
CA LEU A 74 2.12 -4.77 -2.02
C LEU A 74 2.47 -5.91 -2.96
N PHE A 75 2.87 -7.03 -2.38
CA PHE A 75 3.03 -8.29 -3.07
C PHE A 75 2.12 -9.33 -2.42
N TRP A 76 1.41 -10.10 -3.24
CA TRP A 76 0.51 -11.15 -2.79
C TRP A 76 0.70 -12.39 -3.63
N SER A 77 1.03 -13.51 -2.98
CA SER A 77 1.14 -14.83 -3.59
C SER A 77 0.91 -15.89 -2.53
N SER A 78 0.19 -16.96 -2.87
CA SER A 78 0.06 -18.16 -2.01
C SER A 78 -0.35 -17.87 -0.56
N GLU A 79 -1.29 -16.95 -0.36
CA GLU A 79 -1.73 -16.48 0.97
C GLU A 79 -0.68 -15.72 1.80
N HIS A 80 0.46 -15.35 1.21
CA HIS A 80 1.46 -14.49 1.81
C HIS A 80 1.33 -13.05 1.30
N LEU A 81 1.29 -12.10 2.24
CA LEU A 81 1.32 -10.67 1.97
C LEU A 81 2.71 -10.13 2.31
N ALA A 82 3.32 -9.38 1.41
CA ALA A 82 4.44 -8.52 1.73
C ALA A 82 4.11 -7.05 1.40
N LEU A 83 4.43 -6.14 2.33
CA LEU A 83 4.41 -4.71 2.08
C LEU A 83 5.84 -4.19 2.07
N SER A 84 6.21 -3.34 1.11
CA SER A 84 7.55 -2.78 1.03
C SER A 84 7.49 -1.29 0.68
N GLY A 85 8.22 -0.45 1.39
CA GLY A 85 8.17 0.99 1.18
C GLY A 85 9.43 1.72 1.62
N TRP A 86 9.53 2.99 1.25
CA TRP A 86 10.63 3.87 1.65
C TRP A 86 10.41 4.43 3.05
N TRP A 87 11.34 4.15 3.96
CA TRP A 87 11.28 4.52 5.35
C TRP A 87 12.50 5.33 5.70
N ARG A 88 12.31 6.65 5.79
CA ARG A 88 13.38 7.65 5.93
C ARG A 88 14.37 7.55 4.76
N ASN A 89 15.35 6.68 4.87
CA ASN A 89 16.46 6.50 3.91
C ASN A 89 16.70 5.04 3.51
N ALA A 90 15.85 4.11 3.93
CA ALA A 90 16.00 2.69 3.62
C ALA A 90 14.67 2.12 3.12
N ILE A 91 14.74 1.09 2.28
CA ILE A 91 13.57 0.28 1.95
C ILE A 91 13.41 -0.76 3.05
N LEU A 92 12.23 -0.79 3.67
CA LEU A 92 11.88 -1.79 4.66
C LEU A 92 10.69 -2.59 4.15
N SER A 93 10.67 -3.88 4.47
CA SER A 93 9.61 -4.78 4.07
C SER A 93 9.01 -5.47 5.30
N LEU A 94 7.70 -5.65 5.27
CA LEU A 94 6.95 -6.45 6.22
C LEU A 94 6.43 -7.67 5.46
N GLU A 95 6.88 -8.86 5.84
CA GLU A 95 6.21 -10.11 5.49
C GLU A 95 5.12 -10.40 6.52
N TYR A 96 3.93 -10.75 6.03
CA TYR A 96 2.74 -10.83 6.85
C TYR A 96 1.86 -12.04 6.53
N THR A 97 1.52 -12.75 7.60
CA THR A 97 0.34 -13.61 7.73
C THR A 97 -0.35 -13.31 9.07
N PRO A 98 -1.60 -13.73 9.28
CA PRO A 98 -2.27 -13.57 10.57
C PRO A 98 -1.54 -14.25 11.74
N MET A 99 -0.69 -15.26 11.47
CA MET A 99 0.05 -16.01 12.49
C MET A 99 1.49 -15.55 12.67
N TRP A 100 2.03 -14.77 11.73
CA TRP A 100 3.45 -14.46 11.68
C TRP A 100 3.70 -13.13 10.96
N GLN A 101 4.56 -12.30 11.56
CA GLN A 101 5.03 -11.04 11.00
C GLN A 101 6.56 -11.00 11.08
N GLU A 102 7.21 -10.63 9.99
CA GLU A 102 8.66 -10.46 9.93
C GLU A 102 9.00 -9.15 9.26
N TRP A 103 9.94 -8.41 9.84
CA TRP A 103 10.44 -7.16 9.28
C TRP A 103 11.80 -7.39 8.69
N LEU A 104 12.00 -6.93 7.46
CA LEU A 104 13.21 -7.10 6.69
C LEU A 104 13.78 -5.73 6.27
N ASN A 105 15.11 -5.61 6.28
CA ASN A 105 15.80 -4.48 5.65
C ASN A 105 15.95 -4.68 4.12
N GLU A 106 16.67 -3.76 3.46
CA GLU A 106 16.89 -3.79 2.01
C GLU A 106 17.72 -4.99 1.52
N ASP A 107 18.52 -5.58 2.41
CA ASP A 107 19.33 -6.77 2.15
C ASP A 107 18.55 -8.08 2.40
N GLY A 108 17.31 -7.99 2.90
CA GLY A 108 16.48 -9.13 3.28
C GLY A 108 16.83 -9.73 4.64
N GLU A 109 17.58 -9.01 5.48
CA GLU A 109 17.89 -9.42 6.84
C GLU A 109 16.76 -9.05 7.81
N GLU A 110 16.44 -9.95 8.73
CA GLU A 110 15.47 -9.71 9.79
C GLU A 110 15.92 -8.55 10.69
N ILE A 111 14.99 -7.62 10.92
CA ILE A 111 15.16 -6.48 11.82
C ILE A 111 14.02 -6.42 12.83
N SER A 112 14.24 -5.67 13.90
CA SER A 112 13.14 -5.29 14.78
C SER A 112 12.16 -4.38 14.07
N ARG A 113 10.87 -4.53 14.39
CA ARG A 113 9.80 -3.65 13.93
C ARG A 113 10.20 -2.17 14.08
N PRO A 114 10.19 -1.37 13.00
CA PRO A 114 10.61 0.02 13.10
C PRO A 114 9.53 0.86 13.80
N TYR A 115 9.94 1.81 14.64
CA TYR A 115 9.02 2.66 15.41
C TYR A 115 9.10 4.13 14.96
N PRO A 116 7.95 4.85 14.83
CA PRO A 116 6.57 4.41 15.07
C PRO A 116 5.87 3.79 13.86
N ASP A 117 6.42 3.97 12.66
CA ASP A 117 5.74 3.69 11.39
C ASP A 117 5.39 2.18 11.21
N GLY A 118 6.07 1.29 11.94
CA GLY A 118 5.84 -0.17 12.01
C GLY A 118 4.40 -0.53 12.32
N ASP A 119 3.82 0.16 13.30
CA ASP A 119 2.46 -0.09 13.76
C ASP A 119 1.43 0.22 12.65
N GLU A 120 1.65 1.28 11.86
CA GLU A 120 0.76 1.65 10.76
C GLU A 120 0.79 0.60 9.66
N PHE A 121 1.97 0.11 9.29
CA PHE A 121 2.11 -0.89 8.23
C PHE A 121 1.54 -2.25 8.61
N GLU A 122 1.74 -2.69 9.86
CA GLU A 122 1.10 -3.90 10.37
C GLU A 122 -0.43 -3.75 10.37
N ALA A 123 -0.96 -2.57 10.70
CA ALA A 123 -2.40 -2.30 10.63
C ALA A 123 -2.93 -2.30 9.18
N ILE A 124 -2.17 -1.75 8.22
CA ILE A 124 -2.48 -1.84 6.78
C ILE A 124 -2.51 -3.31 6.37
N ALA A 125 -1.45 -4.07 6.69
CA ALA A 125 -1.32 -5.48 6.31
C ALA A 125 -2.46 -6.32 6.87
N ALA A 126 -2.76 -6.19 8.16
CA ALA A 126 -3.85 -6.89 8.82
C ALA A 126 -5.22 -6.56 8.21
N SER A 127 -5.43 -5.32 7.77
CA SER A 127 -6.69 -4.88 7.16
C SER A 127 -6.82 -5.33 5.70
N LEU A 128 -5.71 -5.36 4.96
CA LEU A 128 -5.67 -5.78 3.55
C LEU A 128 -5.75 -7.30 3.39
N TYR A 129 -5.13 -8.06 4.29
CA TYR A 129 -5.05 -9.52 4.22
C TYR A 129 -6.40 -10.22 3.95
N PRO A 130 -7.48 -9.99 4.73
CA PRO A 130 -8.77 -10.63 4.45
C PRO A 130 -9.39 -10.19 3.12
N ILE A 131 -9.13 -8.96 2.66
CA ILE A 131 -9.60 -8.46 1.36
C ILE A 131 -8.85 -9.19 0.24
N LEU A 132 -7.53 -9.32 0.34
CA LEU A 132 -6.73 -10.06 -0.64
C LEU A 132 -7.18 -11.51 -0.72
N GLN A 133 -7.42 -12.16 0.42
CA GLN A 133 -7.99 -13.52 0.44
C GLN A 133 -9.38 -13.60 -0.21
N GLN A 134 -10.23 -12.59 -0.04
CA GLN A 134 -11.56 -12.60 -0.67
C GLN A 134 -11.47 -12.52 -2.20
N TYR A 135 -10.57 -11.70 -2.74
CA TYR A 135 -10.53 -11.38 -4.18
C TYR A 135 -9.52 -12.20 -4.98
N PHE A 136 -8.45 -12.69 -4.34
CA PHE A 136 -7.30 -13.30 -5.01
C PHE A 136 -6.90 -14.65 -4.44
N ARG A 137 -7.77 -15.30 -3.66
CA ARG A 137 -7.58 -16.70 -3.32
C ARG A 137 -7.79 -17.54 -4.57
N GLU A 138 -6.71 -18.14 -5.07
CA GLU A 138 -6.81 -19.20 -6.06
C GLU A 138 -7.64 -20.36 -5.46
N GLY A 139 -8.60 -20.86 -6.23
CA GLY A 139 -9.35 -22.08 -5.92
C GLY A 139 -8.57 -23.34 -6.30
#